data_AF-A0A929L509-F1
#
_entry.id   AF-A0A929L509-F1
#
_cell.length_a   1.000
_cell.length_b   1.000
_cell.length_c   1.000
_cell.angle_alpha   90.00
_cell.angle_beta   90.00
_cell.angle_gamma   90.00
#
_symmetry.space_group_name_H-M   'P 1'
#
loop_
_entity.id
_entity.type
_entity.pdbx_description
1 polymer ?
#
loop_
_entity_poly.entity_id
_entity_poly.type
_entity_poly.pdbx_seq_one_letter_code
_entity_poly.pdbx_strand_id
1 'polypeptide(L)'
;MRLSSDGDYLDTRDIVLRQAAVGAQPRQNPAEATDGYTGATELASTMEIDHVYPLAAAWDMGAWSWEAEQRRRFANDVDINLVATAGAINQDKSDSTPGLWLPPPAGGHCHYVSQFLTVALHYRLAISSADAQVARDVCGL
;
A
#
# COMPACT_ATOMS: atom_id res chain seq x y z
N MET A 1 -13.15 10.76 -0.84
CA MET A 1 -14.38 10.66 -1.65
C MET A 1 -14.09 11.26 -3.02
N ARG A 2 -14.07 10.44 -4.08
CA ARG A 2 -14.03 10.91 -5.49
C ARG A 2 -15.36 10.55 -6.14
N LEU A 3 -15.87 11.40 -7.03
CA LEU A 3 -17.07 11.08 -7.83
C LEU A 3 -16.69 10.10 -8.93
N SER A 4 -17.42 8.99 -9.03
CA SER A 4 -17.32 8.08 -10.17
C SER A 4 -17.99 8.68 -11.41
N SER A 5 -17.73 8.10 -12.59
CA SER A 5 -18.39 8.48 -13.84
C SER A 5 -19.92 8.36 -13.81
N ASP A 6 -20.44 7.57 -12.87
CA ASP A 6 -21.84 7.18 -12.78
C ASP A 6 -22.61 7.99 -11.73
N GLY A 7 -21.94 8.97 -11.09
CA GLY A 7 -22.54 9.88 -10.10
C GLY A 7 -22.49 9.37 -8.66
N ASP A 8 -22.00 8.15 -8.44
CA ASP A 8 -21.80 7.60 -7.09
C ASP A 8 -20.48 8.06 -6.48
N TYR A 9 -20.49 8.30 -5.17
CA TYR A 9 -19.29 8.63 -4.41
C TYR A 9 -18.49 7.36 -4.07
N LEU A 10 -17.22 7.34 -4.46
CA LEU A 10 -16.29 6.27 -4.13
C LEU A 10 -15.60 6.56 -2.79
N ASP A 11 -15.59 5.56 -1.92
CA ASP A 11 -14.72 5.58 -0.75
C ASP A 11 -13.26 5.23 -1.13
N THR A 12 -12.35 5.30 -0.15
CA THR A 12 -10.92 5.01 -0.38
C THR A 12 -10.72 3.57 -0.85
N ARG A 13 -11.49 2.61 -0.31
CA ARG A 13 -11.39 1.20 -0.67
C ARG A 13 -11.84 0.96 -2.11
N ASP A 14 -12.96 1.54 -2.52
CA ASP A 14 -13.46 1.42 -3.88
C ASP A 14 -12.45 1.94 -4.90
N ILE A 15 -11.77 3.05 -4.59
CA ILE A 15 -10.72 3.61 -5.46
C ILE A 15 -9.56 2.63 -5.61
N VAL A 16 -9.05 2.09 -4.51
CA VAL A 16 -7.89 1.18 -4.53
C VAL A 16 -8.22 -0.15 -5.22
N LEU A 17 -9.40 -0.72 -4.97
CA LEU A 17 -9.85 -1.92 -5.68
C LEU A 17 -9.99 -1.68 -7.18
N ARG A 18 -10.48 -0.51 -7.61
CA ARG A 18 -10.58 -0.16 -9.02
C ARG A 18 -9.22 0.06 -9.67
N GLN A 19 -8.24 0.61 -8.96
CA GLN A 19 -6.85 0.72 -9.44
C GLN A 19 -6.21 -0.67 -9.65
N ALA A 20 -6.59 -1.64 -8.83
CA ALA A 20 -6.12 -3.02 -8.90
C ALA A 20 -6.95 -3.95 -9.81
N ALA A 21 -8.01 -3.43 -10.46
CA ALA A 21 -8.96 -4.26 -11.20
C ALA A 21 -8.32 -5.08 -12.33
N VAL A 22 -8.65 -6.37 -12.39
CA VAL A 22 -8.27 -7.22 -13.53
C VAL A 22 -9.33 -7.06 -14.64
N GLY A 23 -8.90 -6.50 -15.77
CA GLY A 23 -9.77 -6.22 -16.92
C GLY A 23 -10.53 -4.89 -16.81
N ALA A 24 -11.21 -4.51 -17.88
CA ALA A 24 -11.91 -3.22 -17.97
C ALA A 24 -13.36 -3.36 -17.49
N GLN A 25 -13.64 -3.03 -16.22
CA GLN A 25 -15.01 -2.86 -15.73
C GLN A 25 -15.20 -1.47 -15.09
N PRO A 26 -15.60 -0.46 -15.88
CA PRO A 26 -15.63 0.93 -15.39
C PRO A 26 -16.71 1.22 -14.34
N ARG A 27 -17.73 0.35 -14.22
CA ARG A 27 -19.02 0.68 -13.58
C ARG A 27 -19.37 -0.13 -12.33
N GLN A 28 -18.56 -1.12 -11.95
CA GLN A 28 -18.82 -1.99 -10.79
C GLN A 28 -17.53 -2.20 -10.00
N ASN A 29 -17.63 -2.51 -8.71
CA ASN A 29 -16.49 -3.03 -7.98
C ASN A 29 -16.02 -4.31 -8.69
N PRO A 30 -14.71 -4.44 -8.97
CA PRO A 30 -14.24 -5.53 -9.80
C PRO A 30 -14.55 -6.87 -9.11
N ALA A 31 -14.84 -7.91 -9.90
CA ALA A 31 -14.97 -9.26 -9.34
C ALA A 31 -13.62 -9.77 -8.85
N GLU A 32 -12.56 -9.41 -9.57
CA GLU A 32 -11.18 -9.83 -9.32
C GLU A 32 -10.24 -8.62 -9.37
N ALA A 33 -9.26 -8.62 -8.48
CA ALA A 33 -8.22 -7.59 -8.44
C ALA A 33 -6.85 -8.23 -8.20
N THR A 34 -5.82 -7.54 -8.69
CA THR A 34 -4.42 -7.95 -8.52
C THR A 34 -3.95 -7.55 -7.12
N ASP A 35 -3.44 -8.52 -6.38
CA ASP A 35 -2.78 -8.30 -5.10
C ASP A 35 -1.50 -7.47 -5.28
N GLY A 36 -1.42 -6.35 -4.57
CA GLY A 36 -0.34 -5.38 -4.71
C GLY A 36 1.02 -5.85 -4.19
N TYR A 37 1.08 -6.96 -3.46
CA TYR A 37 2.31 -7.51 -2.90
C TYR A 37 2.78 -8.75 -3.65
N THR A 38 1.88 -9.67 -3.94
CA THR A 38 2.15 -10.98 -4.54
C THR A 38 1.96 -10.99 -6.06
N GLY A 39 1.19 -10.05 -6.60
CA GLY A 39 0.77 -10.03 -8.00
C GLY A 39 -0.27 -11.08 -8.37
N ALA A 40 -0.78 -11.86 -7.42
CA ALA A 40 -1.82 -12.86 -7.65
C ALA A 40 -3.17 -12.18 -7.95
N THR A 41 -3.97 -12.79 -8.81
CA THR A 41 -5.37 -12.40 -9.00
C THR A 41 -6.23 -13.02 -7.91
N GLU A 42 -6.96 -12.20 -7.18
CA GLU A 42 -7.82 -12.62 -6.07
C GLU A 42 -9.24 -12.07 -6.23
N LEU A 43 -10.20 -12.65 -5.52
CA LEU A 43 -11.56 -12.09 -5.45
C LEU A 43 -11.51 -10.75 -4.71
N ALA A 44 -11.98 -9.67 -5.35
CA ALA A 44 -11.93 -8.34 -4.73
C ALA A 44 -12.73 -8.24 -3.41
N SER A 45 -13.71 -9.12 -3.23
CA SER A 45 -14.52 -9.22 -2.01
C SER A 45 -13.74 -9.78 -0.80
N THR A 46 -12.63 -10.48 -1.02
CA THR A 46 -11.77 -11.05 0.05
C THR A 46 -10.54 -10.18 0.33
N MET A 47 -10.29 -9.17 -0.50
CA MET A 47 -9.13 -8.29 -0.35
C MET A 47 -9.34 -7.22 0.71
N GLU A 48 -8.27 -6.85 1.39
CA GLU A 48 -8.15 -5.73 2.31
C GLU A 48 -7.37 -4.59 1.65
N ILE A 49 -7.42 -3.40 2.25
CA ILE A 49 -6.60 -2.26 1.84
C ILE A 49 -5.52 -2.07 2.89
N ASP A 50 -4.27 -2.14 2.45
CA ASP A 50 -3.13 -2.00 3.34
C ASP A 50 -2.32 -0.74 3.05
N HIS A 51 -1.65 -0.23 4.09
CA HIS A 51 -0.68 0.84 3.99
C HIS A 51 0.70 0.27 3.67
N VAL A 52 1.25 0.62 2.51
CA VAL A 52 2.61 0.23 2.11
C VAL A 52 3.61 0.69 3.17
N TYR A 53 3.50 1.94 3.63
CA TYR A 53 4.15 2.43 4.84
C TYR A 53 3.15 2.40 6.01
N PRO A 54 3.30 1.48 6.99
CA PRO A 54 2.31 1.29 8.05
C PRO A 54 2.06 2.54 8.89
N LEU A 55 0.81 2.74 9.33
CA LEU A 55 0.42 3.89 10.16
C LEU A 55 1.19 3.95 11.49
N ALA A 56 1.39 2.81 12.15
CA ALA A 56 2.14 2.74 13.41
C ALA A 56 3.63 3.10 13.19
N ALA A 57 4.27 2.50 12.19
CA ALA A 57 5.63 2.84 11.81
C ALA A 57 5.77 4.32 11.43
N ALA A 58 4.77 4.91 10.75
CA ALA A 58 4.81 6.32 10.37
C ALA A 58 4.81 7.22 11.60
N TRP A 59 4.00 6.88 12.61
CA TRP A 59 3.97 7.59 13.89
C TRP A 59 5.35 7.61 14.53
N ASP A 60 5.98 6.44 14.69
CA ASP A 60 7.30 6.30 15.30
C ASP A 60 8.40 7.02 14.53
N MET A 61 8.25 7.11 13.20
CA MET A 61 9.23 7.70 12.28
C MET A 61 8.99 9.19 11.98
N GLY A 62 8.11 9.85 12.73
CA GLY A 62 7.97 11.31 12.75
C GLY A 62 6.57 11.85 12.48
N ALA A 63 5.60 11.02 12.06
CA ALA A 63 4.24 11.49 11.80
C ALA A 63 3.49 11.95 13.06
N TRP A 64 4.00 11.62 14.25
CA TRP A 64 3.49 12.14 15.52
C TRP A 64 3.50 13.67 15.58
N SER A 65 4.47 14.33 14.92
CA SER A 65 4.60 15.79 14.93
C SER A 65 3.79 16.48 13.84
N TRP A 66 3.10 15.74 12.99
CA TRP A 66 2.34 16.31 11.88
C TRP A 66 1.04 16.97 12.34
N GLU A 67 0.52 17.86 11.52
CA GLU A 67 -0.85 18.31 11.63
C GLU A 67 -1.82 17.17 11.33
N ALA A 68 -3.02 17.22 11.93
CA ALA A 68 -4.04 16.19 11.73
C ALA A 68 -4.44 16.03 10.26
N GLU A 69 -4.39 17.11 9.48
CA GLU A 69 -4.69 17.09 8.05
C GLU A 69 -3.65 16.28 7.26
N GLN A 70 -2.36 16.42 7.59
CA GLN A 70 -1.30 15.66 6.92
C GLN A 70 -1.38 14.17 7.24
N ARG A 71 -1.67 13.79 8.50
CA ARG A 71 -1.95 12.39 8.85
C ARG A 71 -3.15 11.82 8.09
N ARG A 72 -4.22 12.60 7.93
CA ARG A 72 -5.38 12.18 7.13
C ARG A 72 -5.03 11.99 5.66
N ARG A 73 -4.19 12.87 5.07
CA ARG A 73 -3.70 12.69 3.70
C ARG A 73 -2.89 11.40 3.57
N PHE A 74 -1.90 11.19 4.44
CA PHE A 74 -1.09 9.97 4.47
C PHE A 74 -1.92 8.68 4.57
N ALA A 75 -2.91 8.67 5.45
CA ALA A 75 -3.76 7.50 5.68
C ALA A 75 -4.71 7.19 4.52
N ASN A 76 -4.97 8.15 3.63
CA ASN A 76 -5.90 8.03 2.50
C ASN A 76 -5.21 8.22 1.14
N ASP A 77 -3.89 8.10 1.08
CA ASP A 77 -3.12 8.29 -0.15
C ASP A 77 -3.19 7.05 -1.05
N VAL A 78 -4.23 7.03 -1.89
CA VAL A 78 -4.50 5.99 -2.88
C VAL A 78 -3.48 5.94 -4.02
N ASP A 79 -2.63 6.95 -4.16
CA ASP A 79 -1.73 7.05 -5.31
C ASP A 79 -0.37 6.40 -4.99
N ILE A 80 0.09 6.44 -3.74
CA ILE A 80 1.41 5.88 -3.37
C ILE A 80 1.44 5.04 -2.09
N ASN A 81 0.49 5.18 -1.15
CA ASN A 81 0.58 4.50 0.15
C ASN A 81 -0.46 3.39 0.35
N LEU A 82 -1.42 3.20 -0.55
CA LEU A 82 -2.45 2.18 -0.40
C LEU A 82 -2.40 1.15 -1.52
N VAL A 83 -2.56 -0.11 -1.15
CA VAL A 83 -2.67 -1.24 -2.08
C VAL A 83 -3.82 -2.16 -1.68
N ALA A 84 -4.42 -2.84 -2.67
CA ALA A 84 -5.31 -3.95 -2.41
C ALA A 84 -4.46 -5.21 -2.19
N THR A 85 -4.73 -5.99 -1.14
CA THR A 85 -4.03 -7.25 -0.90
C THR A 85 -4.93 -8.29 -0.23
N ALA A 86 -4.63 -9.57 -0.37
CA ALA A 86 -5.30 -10.65 0.33
C ALA A 86 -5.14 -10.48 1.85
N GLY A 87 -6.23 -10.68 2.59
CA GLY A 87 -6.22 -10.47 4.05
C GLY A 87 -5.16 -11.30 4.80
N ALA A 88 -4.83 -12.50 4.32
CA ALA A 88 -3.76 -13.31 4.91
C ALA A 88 -2.36 -12.68 4.73
N ILE A 89 -2.09 -12.07 3.58
CA ILE A 89 -0.83 -11.36 3.31
C ILE A 89 -0.76 -10.08 4.16
N ASN A 90 -1.88 -9.36 4.25
CA ASN A 90 -1.97 -8.17 5.09
C ASN A 90 -1.73 -8.48 6.58
N GLN A 91 -2.33 -9.56 7.08
CA GLN A 91 -2.17 -9.99 8.47
C GLN A 91 -0.75 -10.47 8.77
N ASP A 92 -0.10 -11.15 7.82
CA ASP A 92 1.30 -11.56 7.93
C ASP A 92 2.26 -10.35 7.96
N LYS A 93 1.99 -9.33 7.13
CA LYS A 93 2.74 -8.07 7.16
C LYS A 93 2.53 -7.30 8.46
N SER A 94 1.28 -7.13 8.89
CA SER A 94 0.91 -6.29 10.03
C SER A 94 1.47 -4.86 9.91
N ASP A 95 2.07 -4.32 10.96
CA ASP A 95 2.77 -3.02 10.95
C ASP A 95 4.26 -3.10 10.61
N SER A 96 4.72 -4.23 10.06
CA SER A 96 6.12 -4.45 9.70
C SER A 96 6.58 -3.55 8.55
N THR A 97 7.80 -3.04 8.68
CA THR A 97 8.54 -2.37 7.60
C THR A 97 9.43 -3.37 6.85
N PRO A 98 10.05 -3.01 5.72
CA PRO A 98 10.90 -3.93 4.94
C PRO A 98 11.99 -4.67 5.70
N GLY A 99 12.53 -4.05 6.77
CA GLY A 99 13.52 -4.68 7.65
C GLY A 99 13.01 -5.90 8.41
N LEU A 100 11.69 -6.08 8.51
CA LEU A 100 11.04 -7.16 9.25
C LEU A 100 10.21 -8.08 8.35
N TRP A 101 9.70 -7.57 7.24
CA TRP A 101 8.81 -8.32 6.36
C TRP A 101 9.03 -7.99 4.88
N LEU A 102 8.98 -9.02 4.04
CA LEU A 102 9.00 -8.91 2.59
C LEU A 102 7.92 -9.82 1.99
N PRO A 103 7.22 -9.36 0.94
CA PRO A 103 6.13 -10.12 0.34
C PRO A 103 6.63 -11.31 -0.46
N PRO A 104 5.96 -12.47 -0.43
CA PRO A 104 6.16 -13.50 -1.44
C PRO A 104 5.56 -13.05 -2.78
N PRO A 105 6.10 -13.48 -3.94
CA PRO A 105 7.34 -14.20 -4.12
C PRO A 105 8.56 -13.27 -4.09
N ALA A 106 9.75 -13.84 -3.88
CA ALA A 106 11.00 -13.08 -3.78
C ALA A 106 11.31 -12.14 -4.97
N GLY A 107 10.79 -12.45 -6.15
CA GLY A 107 10.93 -11.59 -7.33
C GLY A 107 10.27 -10.21 -7.19
N GLY A 108 9.31 -10.04 -6.28
CA GLY A 108 8.60 -8.78 -6.03
C GLY A 108 9.28 -7.86 -5.00
N HIS A 109 10.32 -8.32 -4.31
CA HIS A 109 10.90 -7.60 -3.17
C HIS A 109 11.35 -6.18 -3.52
N CYS A 110 12.09 -5.98 -4.61
CA CYS A 110 12.55 -4.64 -4.97
C CYS A 110 11.40 -3.70 -5.34
N HIS A 111 10.34 -4.21 -5.98
CA HIS A 111 9.17 -3.40 -6.30
C HIS A 111 8.52 -2.88 -5.02
N TYR A 112 8.22 -3.79 -4.07
CA TYR A 112 7.66 -3.43 -2.77
C TYR A 112 8.53 -2.42 -2.00
N VAL A 113 9.84 -2.67 -1.89
CA VAL A 113 10.74 -1.76 -1.18
C VAL A 113 10.83 -0.40 -1.87
N SER A 114 10.79 -0.36 -3.21
CA SER A 114 10.76 0.90 -3.95
C SER A 114 9.48 1.70 -3.68
N GLN A 115 8.33 1.04 -3.54
CA GLN A 115 7.08 1.70 -3.14
C GLN A 115 7.19 2.25 -1.72
N PHE A 116 7.67 1.45 -0.76
CA PHE A 116 7.90 1.89 0.62
C PHE A 116 8.81 3.13 0.70
N LEU A 117 9.93 3.12 -0.04
CA LEU A 117 10.84 4.26 -0.11
C LEU A 117 10.22 5.47 -0.80
N THR A 118 9.36 5.27 -1.81
CA THR A 118 8.61 6.36 -2.46
C THR A 118 7.70 7.06 -1.47
N VAL A 119 6.98 6.31 -0.64
CA VAL A 119 6.15 6.88 0.44
C VAL A 119 7.02 7.63 1.45
N ALA A 120 8.11 7.00 1.91
CA ALA A 120 9.02 7.59 2.88
C ALA A 120 9.59 8.94 2.39
N LEU A 121 10.01 9.01 1.12
CA LEU A 121 10.52 10.22 0.49
C LEU A 121 9.45 11.28 0.31
N HIS A 122 8.25 10.91 -0.18
CA HIS A 122 7.16 11.86 -0.41
C HIS A 122 6.72 12.53 0.90
N TYR A 123 6.58 11.74 1.96
CA TYR A 123 6.12 12.21 3.27
C TYR A 123 7.24 12.64 4.21
N ARG A 124 8.51 12.53 3.78
CA ARG A 124 9.70 12.84 4.58
C ARG A 124 9.74 12.07 5.91
N LEU A 125 9.39 10.78 5.85
CA LEU A 125 9.51 9.86 6.97
C LEU A 125 10.92 9.26 7.01
N ALA A 126 11.42 9.00 8.22
CA ALA A 126 12.65 8.24 8.40
C ALA A 126 12.45 6.76 7.99
N ILE A 127 13.55 6.06 7.73
CA ILE A 127 13.57 4.60 7.62
C ILE A 127 14.61 4.05 8.60
N SER A 128 14.44 2.82 9.07
CA SER A 128 15.43 2.20 9.93
C SER A 128 16.69 1.78 9.15
N SER A 129 17.79 1.53 9.88
CA SER A 129 18.99 0.96 9.27
C SER A 129 18.75 -0.44 8.67
N ALA A 130 17.81 -1.21 9.23
CA ALA A 130 17.41 -2.50 8.71
C ALA A 130 16.64 -2.36 7.38
N ASP A 131 15.69 -1.42 7.29
CA ASP A 131 14.98 -1.13 6.04
C ASP A 131 15.96 -0.70 4.94
N ALA A 132 16.91 0.17 5.28
CA ALA A 132 17.93 0.63 4.36
C ALA A 132 18.85 -0.51 3.89
N GLN A 133 19.17 -1.47 4.78
CA GLN A 133 19.96 -2.64 4.42
C GLN A 133 19.18 -3.56 3.46
N VAL A 134 17.93 -3.88 3.79
CA VAL A 134 17.06 -4.67 2.92
C VAL A 134 16.91 -4.03 1.55
N ALA A 135 16.75 -2.69 1.48
CA ALA A 135 16.70 -1.98 0.20
C ALA A 135 17.95 -2.18 -0.66
N ARG A 136 19.15 -2.11 -0.06
CA ARG A 136 20.40 -2.41 -0.78
C ARG A 136 20.43 -3.85 -1.27
N ASP A 137 20.03 -4.78 -0.41
CA ASP A 137 20.10 -6.23 -0.70
C ASP A 137 19.16 -6.64 -1.85
N VAL A 138 17.93 -6.13 -1.85
CA VAL A 138 16.90 -6.57 -2.82
C VAL A 138 16.87 -5.72 -4.09
N CYS A 139 17.34 -4.47 -4.05
CA CYS A 139 17.34 -3.57 -5.21
C CYS A 139 18.72 -3.30 -5.82
N GLY A 140 19.81 -3.71 -5.18
CA GLY A 140 21.17 -3.44 -5.66
C GLY A 140 21.57 -1.97 -5.56
N LEU A 141 21.08 -1.26 -4.54
CA LEU A 141 21.42 0.13 -4.23
C LEU A 141 22.73 0.27 -3.45
#